data_AF-A0A432HHZ0-F1
#
_entry.id   AF-A0A432HHZ0-F1
#
_cell.length_a   1.000
_cell.length_b   1.000
_cell.length_c   1.000
_cell.angle_alpha   90.00
_cell.angle_beta   90.00
_cell.angle_gamma   90.00
#
_symmetry.space_group_name_H-M   'P 1'
#
loop_
_entity.id
_entity.type
_entity.pdbx_description
1 polymer ?
#
loop_
_entity_poly.entity_id
_entity_poly.type
_entity_poly.pdbx_seq_one_letter_code
_entity_poly.pdbx_strand_id
1 'polypeptide(L)'
;MQAHRAAHALGLALLLALSTVAAPVSAQDVVQDPKQPSVDNPHMHIWGNSDLGNCWTHFDGNDSSGSASDGYGEETFGQGQQVEVDFSCSMQENLKQDLYLDANGTITFEFVVSIWSANDCDNSSQECIPLTFTLMKGSTEIAKQEFPSVNKNGNDESLQWNLNTNETMGRWNKSMEEPEIHVQFSWPGYNGLDCLFPFVDCDGEFRFYYSNNETVLDATNNHDTIDEEGLVATTDWKQTRMTCAFYAMLQDVNDE
;
A
#
# COMPACT_ATOMS: atom_id res chain seq x y z
N MET A 1 67.78 -11.33 46.80
CA MET A 1 66.33 -11.11 46.72
C MET A 1 66.09 -9.68 46.32
N GLN A 2 65.73 -9.49 45.04
CA GLN A 2 65.23 -8.24 44.48
C GLN A 2 63.83 -7.96 45.03
N ALA A 3 63.52 -6.69 45.24
CA ALA A 3 62.40 -5.97 44.59
C ALA A 3 61.77 -4.94 45.54
N HIS A 4 62.14 -3.67 45.36
CA HIS A 4 61.26 -2.55 45.68
C HIS A 4 61.57 -1.38 44.74
N ARG A 5 61.17 -1.54 43.48
CA ARG A 5 60.94 -0.45 42.52
C ARG A 5 59.78 -0.85 41.63
N ALA A 6 59.00 0.15 41.21
CA ALA A 6 57.83 0.07 40.33
C ALA A 6 56.49 -0.23 41.04
N ALA A 7 55.94 0.79 41.70
CA ALA A 7 54.53 0.84 42.08
C ALA A 7 53.89 2.18 41.64
N HIS A 8 54.25 2.70 40.47
CA HIS A 8 53.58 3.88 39.88
C HIS A 8 53.68 3.83 38.34
N ALA A 9 53.06 2.84 37.72
CA ALA A 9 52.93 2.81 36.25
C ALA A 9 51.75 1.95 35.74
N LEU A 10 50.76 1.63 36.59
CA LEU A 10 49.64 0.76 36.20
C LEU A 10 48.26 1.45 36.21
N GLY A 11 48.17 2.70 36.68
CA GLY A 11 46.89 3.42 36.75
C GLY A 11 46.44 4.09 35.44
N LEU A 12 47.34 4.32 34.49
CA LEU A 12 47.06 5.12 33.29
C LEU A 12 46.76 4.29 32.03
N ALA A 13 47.12 3.00 32.00
CA ALA A 13 46.84 2.14 30.84
C ALA A 13 45.39 1.59 30.84
N LEU A 14 44.72 1.56 32.00
CA LEU A 14 43.37 0.99 32.11
C LEU A 14 42.26 1.97 31.68
N LEU A 15 42.51 3.28 31.71
CA LEU A 15 41.52 4.29 31.30
C LEU A 15 41.42 4.48 29.77
N LEU A 16 42.41 4.03 29.00
CA LEU A 16 42.41 4.10 27.53
C LEU A 16 41.80 2.86 26.85
N ALA A 17 41.44 1.82 27.61
CA ALA A 17 40.81 0.61 27.07
C ALA A 17 39.27 0.61 27.18
N LEU A 18 38.68 1.70 27.69
CA LEU A 18 37.24 1.83 27.95
C LEU A 18 36.60 3.00 27.19
N SER A 19 37.19 3.46 26.09
CA SER A 19 36.47 4.29 25.12
C SER A 19 35.48 3.42 24.34
N THR A 20 34.47 2.92 25.05
CA THR A 20 33.19 2.61 24.41
C THR A 20 32.72 3.93 23.83
N VAL A 21 32.71 4.00 22.50
CA VAL A 21 32.04 5.05 21.77
C VAL A 21 30.55 4.86 22.07
N ALA A 22 30.10 5.39 23.20
CA ALA A 22 28.73 5.85 23.30
C ALA A 22 28.66 7.06 22.37
N ALA A 23 28.46 6.79 21.08
CA ALA A 23 27.87 7.80 20.21
C ALA A 23 26.64 8.31 20.97
N PRO A 24 26.39 9.63 21.03
CA PRO A 24 25.07 10.06 21.42
C PRO A 24 24.12 9.42 20.40
N VAL A 25 23.39 8.38 20.81
CA VAL A 25 22.08 8.12 20.25
C VAL A 25 21.28 9.33 20.73
N SER A 26 21.44 10.42 19.99
CA SER A 26 20.40 11.42 19.88
C SER A 26 19.25 10.67 19.22
N ALA A 27 18.52 9.87 20.00
CA ALA A 27 17.09 9.69 19.83
C ALA A 27 16.47 11.06 20.14
N GLN A 28 16.80 12.03 19.30
CA GLN A 28 15.86 13.08 19.01
C GLN A 28 14.82 12.33 18.20
N ASP A 29 13.65 12.10 18.80
CA ASP A 29 12.41 12.00 18.05
C ASP A 29 12.32 13.28 17.20
N VAL A 30 13.07 13.31 16.10
CA VAL A 30 12.65 14.04 14.92
C VAL A 30 11.33 13.37 14.63
N VAL A 31 10.24 14.05 14.93
CA VAL A 31 8.90 13.63 14.51
C VAL A 31 9.02 13.46 13.00
N GLN A 32 9.27 12.23 12.56
CA GLN A 32 9.25 11.85 11.17
C GLN A 32 7.83 12.14 10.73
N ASP A 33 7.69 12.89 9.65
CA ASP A 33 6.36 13.15 9.11
C ASP A 33 5.72 11.79 8.79
N PRO A 34 4.60 11.43 9.45
CA PRO A 34 3.99 10.13 9.26
C PRO A 34 3.52 9.92 7.81
N LYS A 35 3.30 10.99 7.04
CA LYS A 35 2.94 10.91 5.62
C LYS A 35 4.11 10.53 4.72
N GLN A 36 5.34 10.53 5.24
CA GLN A 36 6.56 10.20 4.49
C GLN A 36 7.01 8.76 4.77
N PRO A 37 7.63 8.09 3.78
CA PRO A 37 8.16 6.76 3.97
C PRO A 37 9.36 6.76 4.93
N SER A 38 9.50 5.70 5.71
CA SER A 38 10.70 5.43 6.51
C SER A 38 10.89 3.92 6.69
N VAL A 39 12.00 3.52 7.32
CA VAL A 39 12.24 2.10 7.65
C VAL A 39 11.14 1.55 8.55
N ASP A 40 10.70 2.37 9.51
CA ASP A 40 9.67 1.99 10.48
C ASP A 40 8.25 2.24 9.96
N ASN A 41 8.11 2.96 8.84
CA ASN A 41 6.82 3.21 8.19
C ASN A 41 6.86 2.87 6.67
N PRO A 42 6.80 1.57 6.33
CA PRO A 42 6.94 1.12 4.95
C PRO A 42 5.61 0.98 4.17
N HIS A 43 4.50 1.27 4.82
CA HIS A 43 3.16 1.04 4.28
C HIS A 43 2.61 2.34 3.69
N MET A 44 2.37 2.34 2.38
CA MET A 44 1.63 3.38 1.71
C MET A 44 0.15 3.01 1.69
N HIS A 45 -0.67 3.93 2.15
CA HIS A 45 -2.11 3.81 2.24
C HIS A 45 -2.78 4.55 1.08
N ILE A 46 -3.95 4.06 0.65
CA ILE A 46 -4.74 4.62 -0.45
C ILE A 46 -6.05 5.17 0.10
N TRP A 47 -6.38 6.39 -0.30
CA TRP A 47 -7.53 7.13 0.16
C TRP A 47 -8.23 7.76 -1.03
N GLY A 48 -9.50 8.12 -0.88
CA GLY A 48 -10.21 8.75 -1.97
C GLY A 48 -11.61 9.18 -1.60
N ASN A 49 -12.31 9.79 -2.53
CA ASN A 49 -13.68 10.23 -2.35
C ASN A 49 -14.70 9.15 -2.78
N SER A 50 -15.96 9.36 -2.42
CA SER A 50 -17.02 8.37 -2.62
C SER A 50 -17.37 8.09 -4.08
N ASP A 51 -16.97 8.96 -5.02
CA ASP A 51 -17.29 8.87 -6.45
C ASP A 51 -16.07 8.46 -7.32
N LEU A 52 -14.98 7.99 -6.71
CA LEU A 52 -13.71 7.64 -7.36
C LEU A 52 -13.01 8.80 -8.11
N GLY A 53 -13.57 10.00 -8.11
CA GLY A 53 -13.05 11.15 -8.87
C GLY A 53 -11.74 11.73 -8.33
N ASN A 54 -11.40 11.46 -7.07
CA ASN A 54 -10.11 11.80 -6.47
C ASN A 54 -9.60 10.64 -5.63
N CYS A 55 -8.42 10.14 -5.98
CA CYS A 55 -7.70 9.13 -5.19
C CYS A 55 -6.30 9.63 -4.89
N TRP A 56 -5.82 9.40 -3.66
CA TRP A 56 -4.48 9.80 -3.24
C TRP A 56 -3.84 8.78 -2.31
N THR A 57 -2.52 8.89 -2.14
CA THR A 57 -1.75 8.01 -1.27
C THR A 57 -0.83 8.76 -0.31
N HIS A 58 -0.54 8.17 0.85
CA HIS A 58 0.52 8.61 1.77
C HIS A 58 0.84 7.50 2.77
N PHE A 59 1.89 7.69 3.58
CA PHE A 59 2.34 6.66 4.53
C PHE A 59 1.69 6.74 5.92
N ASP A 60 0.89 7.78 6.21
CA ASP A 60 0.20 7.89 7.50
C ASP A 60 -1.04 6.99 7.54
N GLY A 61 -0.95 5.79 8.12
CA GLY A 61 -2.09 4.88 8.25
C GLY A 61 -3.20 5.39 9.18
N ASN A 62 -2.95 6.43 9.98
CA ASN A 62 -3.91 6.98 10.93
C ASN A 62 -4.62 8.24 10.40
N ASP A 63 -4.23 8.73 9.21
CA ASP A 63 -4.88 9.88 8.57
C ASP A 63 -5.90 9.42 7.53
N SER A 64 -7.18 9.64 7.82
CA SER A 64 -8.31 9.41 6.90
C SER A 64 -8.96 10.72 6.45
N SER A 65 -8.32 11.86 6.70
CA SER A 65 -8.90 13.19 6.49
C SER A 65 -9.26 13.40 5.02
N GLY A 66 -10.54 13.69 4.77
CA GLY A 66 -11.06 13.93 3.43
C GLY A 66 -11.39 12.66 2.64
N SER A 67 -11.02 11.47 3.13
CA SER A 67 -11.43 10.20 2.53
C SER A 67 -12.93 9.96 2.72
N ALA A 68 -13.53 9.13 1.86
CA ALA A 68 -14.93 8.74 1.93
C ALA A 68 -15.24 8.08 3.28
N SER A 69 -16.30 8.53 3.97
CA SER A 69 -16.63 8.03 5.31
C SER A 69 -16.98 6.55 5.35
N ASP A 70 -17.49 6.02 4.23
CA ASP A 70 -17.87 4.61 4.10
C ASP A 70 -16.65 3.71 3.79
N GLY A 71 -15.47 4.30 3.58
CA GLY A 71 -14.23 3.57 3.32
C GLY A 71 -14.08 3.09 1.88
N TYR A 72 -14.92 3.52 0.95
CA TYR A 72 -14.80 3.18 -0.47
C TYR A 72 -15.24 4.31 -1.39
N GLY A 73 -14.78 4.24 -2.63
CA GLY A 73 -15.35 4.96 -3.76
C GLY A 73 -16.13 3.99 -4.64
N GLU A 74 -17.20 4.48 -5.25
CA GLU A 74 -18.11 3.69 -6.07
C GLU A 74 -18.58 4.48 -7.30
N GLU A 75 -18.67 3.77 -8.42
CA GLU A 75 -19.34 4.25 -9.62
C GLU A 75 -20.41 3.23 -10.04
N THR A 76 -21.60 3.74 -10.32
CA THR A 76 -22.75 2.94 -10.77
C THR A 76 -23.07 3.27 -12.23
N PHE A 77 -23.36 2.24 -13.00
CA PHE A 77 -23.62 2.32 -14.43
C PHE A 77 -25.04 1.82 -14.69
N GLY A 78 -25.81 2.48 -15.54
CA GLY A 78 -27.17 2.04 -15.82
C GLY A 78 -27.21 0.64 -16.43
N GLN A 79 -28.34 -0.05 -16.28
CA GLN A 79 -28.59 -1.37 -16.88
C GLN A 79 -28.02 -1.51 -18.31
N GLY A 80 -27.21 -2.56 -18.51
CA GLY A 80 -26.62 -2.91 -19.80
C GLY A 80 -25.62 -1.92 -20.37
N GLN A 81 -25.29 -0.84 -19.64
CA GLN A 81 -24.20 0.07 -20.01
C GLN A 81 -22.85 -0.59 -19.74
N GLN A 82 -21.81 -0.12 -20.43
CA GLN A 82 -20.44 -0.53 -20.14
C GLN A 82 -20.08 -0.04 -18.73
N VAL A 83 -19.59 -0.96 -17.88
CA VAL A 83 -18.93 -0.62 -16.61
C VAL A 83 -17.51 -0.26 -16.98
N GLU A 84 -17.16 1.02 -16.90
CA GLU A 84 -15.86 1.55 -17.32
C GLU A 84 -15.30 2.44 -16.22
N VAL A 85 -14.16 2.05 -15.67
CA VAL A 85 -13.43 2.84 -14.67
C VAL A 85 -11.99 3.02 -15.10
N ASP A 86 -11.52 4.25 -14.96
CA ASP A 86 -10.14 4.66 -15.21
C ASP A 86 -9.82 5.81 -14.23
N PHE A 87 -9.03 5.51 -13.20
CA PHE A 87 -8.61 6.50 -12.22
C PHE A 87 -7.22 6.21 -11.68
N SER A 88 -6.55 7.26 -11.23
CA SER A 88 -5.21 7.19 -10.64
C SER A 88 -5.22 7.63 -9.19
N CYS A 89 -4.45 6.93 -8.37
CA CYS A 89 -4.13 7.28 -6.99
C CYS A 89 -2.69 7.81 -6.93
N SER A 90 -2.54 9.12 -6.86
CA SER A 90 -1.24 9.79 -6.80
C SER A 90 -0.87 10.18 -5.36
N MET A 91 0.42 10.30 -5.07
CA MET A 91 0.85 10.67 -3.73
C MET A 91 0.37 12.09 -3.34
N GLN A 92 -0.23 12.22 -2.15
CA GLN A 92 -0.90 13.46 -1.71
C GLN A 92 0.10 14.61 -1.52
N GLU A 93 1.27 14.31 -0.97
CA GLU A 93 2.34 15.27 -0.75
C GLU A 93 3.62 14.69 -1.36
N ASN A 94 4.40 15.54 -2.04
CA ASN A 94 5.66 15.13 -2.63
C ASN A 94 6.61 14.47 -1.63
N LEU A 95 7.46 13.58 -2.16
CA LEU A 95 8.49 12.93 -1.36
C LEU A 95 9.44 14.01 -0.84
N LYS A 96 9.71 14.04 0.46
CA LYS A 96 10.66 15.01 1.05
C LYS A 96 12.12 14.61 0.79
N GLN A 97 12.34 13.31 0.59
CA GLN A 97 13.63 12.70 0.29
C GLN A 97 13.46 11.63 -0.78
N ASP A 98 14.55 11.27 -1.48
CA ASP A 98 14.48 10.19 -2.45
C ASP A 98 14.12 8.87 -1.75
N LEU A 99 13.26 8.10 -2.40
CA LEU A 99 12.86 6.78 -1.91
C LEU A 99 13.77 5.72 -2.52
N TYR A 100 14.33 4.88 -1.67
CA TYR A 100 15.18 3.77 -2.09
C TYR A 100 14.51 2.44 -1.74
N LEU A 101 14.29 1.61 -2.75
CA LEU A 101 13.81 0.24 -2.58
C LEU A 101 15.00 -0.70 -2.45
N ASP A 102 14.88 -1.72 -1.61
CA ASP A 102 15.83 -2.84 -1.65
C ASP A 102 15.78 -3.46 -3.04
N ALA A 103 16.92 -3.59 -3.73
CA ALA A 103 16.98 -4.18 -5.05
C ALA A 103 16.56 -5.67 -5.08
N ASN A 104 16.65 -6.36 -3.94
CA ASN A 104 16.22 -7.76 -3.78
C ASN A 104 14.91 -7.89 -2.99
N GLY A 105 14.22 -6.78 -2.72
CA GLY A 105 12.96 -6.76 -2.02
C GLY A 105 11.77 -7.16 -2.88
N THR A 106 10.60 -7.10 -2.26
CA THR A 106 9.31 -7.26 -2.93
C THR A 106 8.40 -6.13 -2.50
N ILE A 107 7.76 -5.48 -3.47
CA ILE A 107 6.61 -4.60 -3.23
C ILE A 107 5.37 -5.47 -3.25
N THR A 108 4.57 -5.38 -2.20
CA THR A 108 3.30 -6.10 -2.07
C THR A 108 2.15 -5.11 -2.13
N PHE A 109 1.26 -5.28 -3.10
CA PHE A 109 0.02 -4.54 -3.19
C PHE A 109 -1.12 -5.43 -2.72
N GLU A 110 -1.98 -4.87 -1.88
CA GLU A 110 -3.20 -5.49 -1.38
C GLU A 110 -4.34 -4.54 -1.72
N PHE A 111 -5.28 -5.00 -2.55
CA PHE A 111 -6.46 -4.25 -2.96
C PHE A 111 -7.72 -5.02 -2.59
N VAL A 112 -8.81 -4.31 -2.33
CA VAL A 112 -10.14 -4.91 -2.25
C VAL A 112 -11.07 -4.18 -3.19
N VAL A 113 -11.84 -4.95 -3.97
CA VAL A 113 -12.82 -4.43 -4.94
C VAL A 113 -14.15 -5.18 -4.81
N SER A 114 -15.25 -4.53 -5.19
CA SER A 114 -16.52 -5.19 -5.50
C SER A 114 -16.93 -4.77 -6.90
N ILE A 115 -17.32 -5.74 -7.73
CA ILE A 115 -17.68 -5.48 -9.13
C ILE A 115 -18.99 -6.20 -9.42
N TRP A 116 -19.97 -5.48 -9.95
CA TRP A 116 -21.17 -6.04 -10.55
C TRP A 116 -21.19 -5.73 -12.04
N SER A 117 -21.11 -6.76 -12.87
CA SER A 117 -21.15 -6.63 -14.34
C SER A 117 -21.60 -7.95 -14.98
N ALA A 118 -21.71 -7.99 -16.32
CA ALA A 118 -22.01 -9.22 -17.02
C ALA A 118 -20.89 -10.25 -16.87
N ASN A 119 -21.22 -11.55 -16.90
CA ASN A 119 -20.21 -12.60 -16.75
C ASN A 119 -19.28 -12.73 -17.96
N ASP A 120 -19.81 -12.48 -19.15
CA ASP A 120 -19.10 -12.72 -20.41
C ASP A 120 -18.77 -11.41 -21.12
N CYS A 121 -17.66 -11.45 -21.84
CA CYS A 121 -17.27 -10.44 -22.82
C CYS A 121 -17.21 -11.11 -24.19
N ASP A 122 -18.36 -11.24 -24.85
CA ASP A 122 -18.53 -12.00 -26.09
C ASP A 122 -18.91 -11.12 -27.30
N ASN A 123 -19.37 -9.88 -27.05
CA ASN A 123 -19.80 -8.97 -28.10
C ASN A 123 -18.63 -8.15 -28.66
N SER A 124 -18.40 -8.25 -29.97
CA SER A 124 -17.31 -7.56 -30.68
C SER A 124 -17.43 -6.04 -30.75
N SER A 125 -18.46 -5.45 -30.15
CA SER A 125 -18.68 -4.00 -30.07
C SER A 125 -18.26 -3.38 -28.74
N GLN A 126 -17.79 -4.19 -27.77
CA GLN A 126 -17.38 -3.74 -26.44
C GLN A 126 -15.89 -4.05 -26.24
N GLU A 127 -15.13 -3.04 -25.80
CA GLU A 127 -13.73 -3.22 -25.43
C GLU A 127 -13.67 -3.69 -23.98
N CYS A 128 -13.26 -4.93 -23.77
CA CYS A 128 -13.14 -5.48 -22.42
C CYS A 128 -11.71 -5.39 -21.94
N ILE A 129 -11.54 -4.68 -20.83
CA ILE A 129 -10.27 -4.50 -20.15
C ILE A 129 -10.40 -5.21 -18.81
N PRO A 130 -9.64 -6.29 -18.57
CA PRO A 130 -9.64 -6.96 -17.27
C PRO A 130 -9.19 -5.97 -16.18
N LEU A 131 -9.51 -6.25 -14.91
CA LEU A 131 -9.10 -5.35 -13.84
C LEU A 131 -7.58 -5.29 -13.82
N THR A 132 -7.05 -4.09 -14.05
CA THR A 132 -5.64 -3.86 -14.29
C THR A 132 -5.14 -2.81 -13.33
N PHE A 133 -4.08 -3.16 -12.61
CA PHE A 133 -3.33 -2.23 -11.77
C PHE A 133 -1.99 -1.97 -12.43
N THR A 134 -1.64 -0.70 -12.54
CA THR A 134 -0.36 -0.25 -13.11
C THR A 134 0.37 0.59 -12.07
N LEU A 135 1.61 0.21 -11.76
CA LEU A 135 2.51 1.02 -10.95
C LEU A 135 3.27 1.97 -11.88
N MET A 136 3.00 3.25 -11.71
CA MET A 136 3.66 4.34 -12.41
C MET A 136 4.74 4.97 -11.53
N LYS A 137 5.84 5.36 -12.17
CA LYS A 137 6.92 6.15 -11.59
C LYS A 137 7.03 7.46 -12.36
N GLY A 138 6.42 8.52 -11.82
CA GLY A 138 6.14 9.72 -12.59
C GLY A 138 5.33 9.36 -13.84
N SER A 139 5.83 9.70 -15.03
CA SER A 139 5.16 9.37 -16.30
C SER A 139 5.51 7.99 -16.89
N THR A 140 6.26 7.16 -16.17
CA THR A 140 6.77 5.88 -16.70
C THR A 140 6.03 4.70 -16.08
N GLU A 141 5.45 3.84 -16.90
CA GLU A 141 4.93 2.53 -16.46
C GLU A 141 6.12 1.63 -16.09
N ILE A 142 6.17 1.22 -14.83
CA ILE A 142 7.24 0.34 -14.32
C ILE A 142 6.78 -1.10 -14.23
N ALA A 143 5.51 -1.32 -13.88
CA ALA A 143 4.93 -2.65 -13.84
C ALA A 143 3.41 -2.60 -13.96
N LYS A 144 2.84 -3.71 -14.41
CA LYS A 144 1.40 -3.89 -14.61
C LYS A 144 0.98 -5.29 -14.20
N GLN A 145 -0.19 -5.40 -13.59
CA GLN A 145 -0.82 -6.67 -13.25
C GLN A 145 -2.29 -6.66 -13.69
N GLU A 146 -2.65 -7.65 -14.50
CA GLU A 146 -4.03 -7.90 -14.92
C GLU A 146 -4.64 -9.02 -14.08
N PHE A 147 -5.90 -8.85 -13.69
CA PHE A 147 -6.73 -9.82 -12.99
C PHE A 147 -7.92 -10.21 -13.89
N PRO A 148 -7.75 -11.21 -14.78
CA PRO A 148 -8.76 -11.56 -15.78
C PRO A 148 -9.98 -12.27 -15.20
N SER A 149 -9.88 -12.81 -13.99
CA SER A 149 -10.89 -13.68 -13.38
C SER A 149 -11.49 -13.10 -12.11
N VAL A 150 -11.58 -11.77 -12.01
CA VAL A 150 -12.29 -11.12 -10.91
C VAL A 150 -13.77 -11.49 -10.90
N ASN A 151 -14.31 -11.58 -9.70
CA ASN A 151 -15.72 -11.79 -9.44
C ASN A 151 -16.54 -10.59 -9.93
N LYS A 152 -17.69 -10.86 -10.54
CA LYS A 152 -18.59 -9.87 -11.17
C LYS A 152 -19.99 -9.89 -10.57
N ASN A 153 -20.13 -10.44 -9.37
CA ASN A 153 -21.40 -10.64 -8.68
C ASN A 153 -21.66 -9.67 -7.52
N GLY A 154 -20.88 -8.59 -7.40
CA GLY A 154 -21.01 -7.59 -6.34
C GLY A 154 -20.51 -8.03 -4.96
N ASN A 155 -19.84 -9.18 -4.86
CA ASN A 155 -19.13 -9.56 -3.65
C ASN A 155 -17.73 -8.95 -3.64
N ASP A 156 -17.26 -8.66 -2.43
CA ASP A 156 -15.89 -8.21 -2.20
C ASP A 156 -14.88 -9.30 -2.59
N GLU A 157 -13.81 -8.87 -3.24
CA GLU A 157 -12.67 -9.69 -3.62
C GLU A 157 -11.37 -9.01 -3.22
N SER A 158 -10.54 -9.72 -2.46
CA SER A 158 -9.18 -9.29 -2.11
C SER A 158 -8.20 -9.74 -3.17
N LEU A 159 -7.41 -8.80 -3.67
CA LEU A 159 -6.42 -9.00 -4.72
C LEU A 159 -5.03 -8.70 -4.17
N GLN A 160 -4.10 -9.61 -4.41
CA GLN A 160 -2.70 -9.42 -4.04
C GLN A 160 -1.83 -9.42 -5.29
N TRP A 161 -0.98 -8.42 -5.41
CA TRP A 161 0.04 -8.34 -6.44
C TRP A 161 1.41 -8.20 -5.79
N ASN A 162 2.32 -9.14 -6.09
CA ASN A 162 3.68 -9.12 -5.61
C ASN A 162 4.62 -8.78 -6.76
N LEU A 163 5.40 -7.71 -6.59
CA LEU A 163 6.34 -7.23 -7.59
C LEU A 163 7.75 -7.28 -7.01
N ASN A 164 8.59 -8.14 -7.57
CA ASN A 164 10.01 -8.19 -7.21
C ASN A 164 10.70 -6.92 -7.72
N THR A 165 11.42 -6.26 -6.82
CA THR A 165 12.22 -5.10 -7.16
C THR A 165 13.40 -5.51 -8.04
N ASN A 166 13.94 -4.54 -8.78
CA ASN A 166 15.20 -4.69 -9.49
C ASN A 166 15.98 -3.37 -9.45
N GLU A 167 17.20 -3.36 -9.99
CA GLU A 167 18.05 -2.15 -9.98
C GLU A 167 17.41 -0.94 -10.69
N THR A 168 16.58 -1.17 -11.72
CA THR A 168 15.87 -0.08 -12.43
C THR A 168 14.71 0.52 -11.66
N MET A 169 14.24 -0.15 -10.60
CA MET A 169 13.16 0.29 -9.70
C MET A 169 13.70 0.89 -8.39
N GLY A 170 15.01 0.83 -8.17
CA GLY A 170 15.63 1.02 -6.86
C GLY A 170 15.59 2.45 -6.29
N ARG A 171 15.46 3.49 -7.12
CA ARG A 171 15.41 4.89 -6.65
C ARG A 171 14.22 5.62 -7.25
N TRP A 172 13.49 6.36 -6.42
CA TRP A 172 12.42 7.28 -6.83
C TRP A 172 12.77 8.69 -6.37
N ASN A 173 12.90 9.60 -7.33
CA ASN A 173 13.32 10.97 -7.09
C ASN A 173 12.22 11.81 -6.44
N LYS A 174 12.58 12.56 -5.40
CA LYS A 174 11.72 13.57 -4.80
C LYS A 174 11.22 14.57 -5.85
N SER A 175 9.91 14.67 -6.06
CA SER A 175 9.21 15.65 -6.93
C SER A 175 9.01 15.33 -8.41
N MET A 176 9.51 14.22 -8.97
CA MET A 176 9.30 13.92 -10.41
C MET A 176 8.95 12.47 -10.71
N GLU A 177 9.22 11.58 -9.76
CA GLU A 177 9.14 10.15 -9.97
C GLU A 177 8.35 9.51 -8.83
N GLU A 178 7.27 10.13 -8.41
CA GLU A 178 6.49 9.67 -7.26
C GLU A 178 5.60 8.47 -7.65
N PRO A 179 5.29 7.58 -6.70
CA PRO A 179 4.40 6.44 -6.95
C PRO A 179 2.99 6.90 -7.23
N GLU A 180 2.47 6.40 -8.33
CA GLU A 180 1.07 6.49 -8.71
C GLU A 180 0.57 5.10 -9.09
N ILE A 181 -0.64 4.77 -8.63
CA ILE A 181 -1.34 3.54 -8.99
C ILE A 181 -2.46 3.90 -9.93
N HIS A 182 -2.38 3.39 -11.15
CA HIS A 182 -3.44 3.54 -12.13
C HIS A 182 -4.31 2.28 -12.14
N VAL A 183 -5.61 2.46 -12.03
CA VAL A 183 -6.63 1.40 -11.98
C VAL A 183 -7.48 1.51 -13.22
N GLN A 184 -7.62 0.39 -13.95
CA GLN A 184 -8.45 0.31 -15.15
C GLN A 184 -9.30 -0.94 -15.12
N PHE A 185 -10.57 -0.81 -15.49
CA PHE A 185 -11.46 -1.93 -15.73
C PHE A 185 -12.55 -1.51 -16.70
N SER A 186 -12.84 -2.37 -17.69
CA SER A 186 -13.94 -2.15 -18.61
C SER A 186 -14.63 -3.46 -18.92
N TRP A 187 -15.92 -3.57 -18.61
CA TRP A 187 -16.68 -4.78 -18.83
C TRP A 187 -18.16 -4.48 -19.15
N PRO A 188 -18.84 -5.30 -19.97
CA PRO A 188 -20.25 -5.10 -20.26
C PRO A 188 -21.10 -5.17 -18.98
N GLY A 189 -22.08 -4.26 -18.84
CA GLY A 189 -23.08 -4.35 -17.78
C GLY A 189 -24.07 -5.47 -18.03
N TYR A 190 -24.67 -5.97 -16.96
CA TYR A 190 -25.65 -7.04 -17.03
C TYR A 190 -26.94 -6.58 -17.72
N ASN A 191 -27.47 -7.41 -18.62
CA ASN A 191 -28.68 -7.08 -19.39
C ASN A 191 -29.55 -8.32 -19.67
N GLY A 192 -29.92 -9.04 -18.61
CA GLY A 192 -30.81 -10.20 -18.68
C GLY A 192 -32.28 -9.84 -18.90
N LEU A 193 -33.11 -10.84 -19.22
CA LEU A 193 -34.57 -10.66 -19.38
C LEU A 193 -35.27 -10.29 -18.06
N ASP A 194 -34.66 -10.69 -16.95
CA ASP A 194 -35.07 -10.36 -15.59
C ASP A 194 -34.94 -8.86 -15.28
N CYS A 195 -34.02 -8.15 -15.94
CA CYS A 195 -33.89 -6.70 -15.85
C CYS A 195 -35.08 -5.93 -16.46
N LEU A 196 -36.00 -6.60 -17.17
CA LEU A 196 -37.25 -5.99 -17.64
C LEU A 196 -38.31 -5.89 -16.54
N PHE A 197 -38.10 -6.53 -15.39
CA PHE A 197 -39.03 -6.44 -14.26
C PHE A 197 -38.78 -5.17 -13.45
N PRO A 198 -39.82 -4.39 -13.09
CA PRO A 198 -39.68 -3.07 -12.47
C PRO A 198 -39.14 -3.06 -11.03
N PHE A 199 -38.76 -4.21 -10.47
CA PHE A 199 -38.24 -4.36 -9.10
C PHE A 199 -36.88 -5.09 -9.06
N VAL A 200 -36.24 -5.29 -10.21
CA VAL A 200 -34.92 -5.90 -10.32
C VAL A 200 -33.93 -4.80 -10.66
N ASP A 201 -32.89 -4.66 -9.84
CA ASP A 201 -31.76 -3.78 -10.12
C ASP A 201 -30.72 -4.56 -10.93
N CYS A 202 -30.34 -4.01 -12.08
CA CYS A 202 -29.34 -4.56 -12.98
C CYS A 202 -28.27 -3.53 -13.32
N ASP A 203 -28.21 -2.44 -12.57
CA ASP A 203 -27.18 -1.43 -12.73
C ASP A 203 -25.81 -2.05 -12.45
N GLY A 204 -24.82 -1.71 -13.29
CA GLY A 204 -23.43 -2.06 -13.08
C GLY A 204 -22.85 -1.32 -11.87
N GLU A 205 -21.90 -1.94 -11.18
CA GLU A 205 -21.21 -1.34 -10.04
C GLU A 205 -19.71 -1.62 -10.15
N PHE A 206 -18.90 -0.61 -9.86
CA PHE A 206 -17.51 -0.80 -9.51
C PHE A 206 -17.22 -0.07 -8.20
N ARG A 207 -16.74 -0.80 -7.20
CA ARG A 207 -16.36 -0.27 -5.89
C ARG A 207 -14.91 -0.59 -5.60
N PHE A 208 -14.17 0.42 -5.16
CA PHE A 208 -12.78 0.31 -4.73
C PHE A 208 -12.66 0.74 -3.27
N TYR A 209 -12.15 -0.15 -2.43
CA TYR A 209 -12.03 0.11 -0.99
C TYR A 209 -10.71 0.84 -0.66
N TYR A 210 -10.79 1.80 0.25
CA TYR A 210 -9.68 2.62 0.73
C TYR A 210 -9.12 2.10 2.06
N SER A 211 -8.02 2.69 2.51
CA SER A 211 -7.33 2.30 3.74
C SER A 211 -8.12 2.62 5.02
N ASN A 212 -9.08 3.55 5.00
CA ASN A 212 -9.98 3.82 6.14
C ASN A 212 -11.15 2.85 6.24
N ASN A 213 -11.25 1.87 5.33
CA ASN A 213 -12.17 0.76 5.52
C ASN A 213 -11.59 -0.24 6.52
N GLU A 214 -11.37 0.26 7.73
CA GLU A 214 -11.02 -0.55 8.87
C GLU A 214 -12.32 -0.89 9.59
N THR A 215 -12.68 -2.18 9.57
CA THR A 215 -13.01 -2.79 10.86
C THR A 215 -11.76 -2.61 11.74
N VAL A 216 -11.73 -1.48 12.47
CA VAL A 216 -10.60 -0.96 13.27
C VAL A 216 -9.80 -2.08 13.93
N LEU A 217 -8.47 -2.01 13.79
CA LEU A 217 -7.48 -2.81 14.48
C LEU A 217 -7.88 -3.10 15.94
N ASP A 218 -7.84 -4.37 16.34
CA ASP A 218 -7.69 -4.73 17.75
C ASP A 218 -6.29 -4.31 18.24
N ALA A 219 -6.13 -3.02 18.51
CA ALA A 219 -5.02 -2.47 19.27
C ALA A 219 -5.37 -2.33 20.76
N THR A 220 -6.23 -3.21 21.31
CA THR A 220 -6.44 -3.28 22.77
C THR A 220 -6.46 -4.66 23.42
N ASN A 221 -6.44 -5.78 22.70
CA ASN A 221 -6.33 -7.09 23.34
C ASN A 221 -4.92 -7.69 23.19
N ASN A 222 -4.01 -7.17 24.01
CA ASN A 222 -3.14 -8.08 24.74
C ASN A 222 -4.00 -8.95 25.67
N HIS A 223 -4.67 -9.96 25.10
CA HIS A 223 -5.07 -11.14 25.83
C HIS A 223 -5.17 -12.32 24.85
N ASP A 224 -4.07 -13.08 24.77
CA ASP A 224 -4.09 -14.48 24.37
C ASP A 224 -5.19 -15.18 25.18
N THR A 225 -6.37 -15.40 24.59
CA THR A 225 -7.23 -16.51 24.96
C THR A 225 -7.14 -17.54 23.88
N ILE A 226 -6.17 -18.44 24.06
CA ILE A 226 -6.16 -19.75 23.43
C ILE A 226 -7.38 -20.48 23.98
N ASP A 227 -8.38 -20.75 23.16
CA ASP A 227 -9.33 -21.82 23.45
C ASP A 227 -8.69 -23.17 23.06
N GLU A 228 -9.00 -24.22 23.82
CA GLU A 228 -8.34 -25.54 23.74
C GLU A 228 -8.54 -26.28 22.39
N GLU A 229 -9.12 -25.66 21.36
CA GLU A 229 -9.29 -26.26 20.02
C GLU A 229 -8.49 -25.58 18.89
N GLY A 230 -7.68 -24.54 19.18
CA GLY A 230 -6.59 -24.13 18.29
C GLY A 230 -7.02 -23.62 16.90
N LEU A 231 -8.17 -22.95 16.79
CA LEU A 231 -8.58 -22.25 15.57
C LEU A 231 -8.84 -20.77 15.87
N VAL A 232 -7.87 -19.91 15.56
CA VAL A 232 -8.05 -18.45 15.64
C VAL A 232 -8.86 -17.99 14.41
N ALA A 233 -9.83 -17.11 14.70
CA ALA A 233 -10.88 -16.60 13.82
C ALA A 233 -10.37 -15.92 12.54
N THR A 234 -11.22 -16.00 11.51
CA THR A 234 -11.07 -15.41 10.18
C THR A 234 -10.82 -13.91 10.25
N THR A 235 -9.70 -13.47 9.68
CA THR A 235 -9.44 -12.05 9.48
C THR A 235 -10.06 -11.57 8.16
N ASP A 236 -11.19 -10.87 8.25
CA ASP A 236 -11.80 -10.17 7.11
C ASP A 236 -11.19 -8.76 7.05
N TRP A 237 -10.01 -8.64 6.43
CA TRP A 237 -9.31 -7.36 6.25
C TRP A 237 -9.82 -6.69 4.97
N LYS A 238 -10.61 -5.62 5.08
CA LYS A 238 -11.04 -4.83 3.93
C LYS A 238 -10.13 -3.62 3.66
N GLN A 239 -8.82 -3.75 3.91
CA GLN A 239 -7.90 -2.63 3.77
C GLN A 239 -7.10 -2.74 2.48
N THR A 240 -7.16 -1.70 1.65
CA THR A 240 -6.24 -1.54 0.52
C THR A 240 -4.96 -0.85 0.99
N ARG A 241 -3.78 -1.37 0.65
CA ARG A 241 -2.48 -0.77 0.94
C ARG A 241 -1.38 -1.30 0.02
N MET A 242 -0.29 -0.54 -0.09
CA MET A 242 0.96 -0.97 -0.71
C MET A 242 2.04 -1.06 0.38
N THR A 243 2.69 -2.21 0.49
CA THR A 243 3.81 -2.44 1.40
C THR A 243 5.09 -2.55 0.59
N CYS A 244 6.07 -1.70 0.89
CA CYS A 244 7.38 -1.78 0.27
C CYS A 244 8.41 -2.35 1.24
N ALA A 245 9.28 -3.24 0.77
CA ALA A 245 10.50 -3.55 1.51
C ALA A 245 11.49 -2.37 1.41
N PHE A 246 11.34 -1.37 2.27
CA PHE A 246 12.36 -0.33 2.41
C PHE A 246 13.50 -0.85 3.27
N TYR A 247 14.66 -1.03 2.64
CA TYR A 247 15.91 -1.11 3.38
C TYR A 247 16.58 0.25 3.26
N ALA A 248 16.36 1.16 4.22
CA ALA A 248 17.19 2.36 4.27
C ALA A 248 18.59 1.94 4.71
N MET A 249 19.47 1.67 3.75
CA MET A 249 20.77 2.29 3.88
C MET A 249 20.54 3.76 3.57
N LEU A 250 20.54 4.59 4.62
CA LEU A 250 21.05 5.93 4.55
C LEU A 250 22.48 5.84 3.98
N GLN A 251 22.63 5.67 2.67
CA GLN A 251 23.83 6.13 2.01
C GLN A 251 23.69 7.64 1.98
N ASP A 252 24.17 8.26 3.06
CA ASP A 252 24.79 9.57 2.94
C ASP A 252 25.55 9.57 1.60
N VAL A 253 25.08 10.37 0.65
CA VAL A 253 25.86 10.73 -0.53
C VAL A 253 26.97 11.66 -0.03
N ASN A 254 27.94 11.07 0.66
CA ASN A 254 29.25 11.60 0.97
C ASN A 254 30.27 10.73 0.23
N ASP A 255 30.20 10.73 -1.09
CA ASP A 255 31.33 10.34 -1.93
C ASP A 255 31.84 11.61 -2.64
N GLU A 256 32.73 12.32 -1.95
CA GLU A 256 33.80 13.14 -2.57
C GLU A 256 35.00 12.25 -2.92
#